data_AF-A0A8F7KUT2-F1
#
_entry.id   AF-A0A8F7KUT2-F1
#
_cell.length_a   1.000
_cell.length_b   1.000
_cell.length_c   1.000
_cell.angle_alpha   90.00
_cell.angle_beta   90.00
_cell.angle_gamma   90.00
#
_symmetry.space_group_name_H-M   'P 1'
#
loop_
_entity.id
_entity.type
_entity.pdbx_description
1 polymer ?
#
loop_
_entity_poly.entity_id
_entity_poly.type
_entity_poly.pdbx_seq_one_letter_code
_entity_poly.pdbx_strand_id
1 'polypeptide(L)'
;MTARAEVRIVGGRVVTEPGLGPVAMVWLPLHGQVVAKIPPRKGNRRLLHETVRIRSPQLNGDRWQLPRSCLVRLVTAAIDRYGFIVLWRDMSKLSRCTRACLEASGAECDCACLGAHHGQDAGGWFERVGDVVVADLGECTRTAVVYGARGSDLDAVLYQGELVSERYCVDRAGRRHWPAAAQFMCAGCVTARASVWDHCHTHGFVRAPLCNRCNTRHWRGWQPQYGRAAPTRNLDDSYYRWCPEHADVCRPCSA
;
A
#
# COMPACT_ATOMS: atom_id res chain seq x y z
N MET A 1 20.39 -12.26 -11.98
CA MET A 1 19.43 -12.30 -13.09
C MET A 1 18.44 -11.17 -12.88
N THR A 2 18.49 -10.12 -13.69
CA THR A 2 17.57 -8.98 -13.61
C THR A 2 16.18 -9.45 -13.99
N ALA A 3 15.28 -9.55 -13.01
CA ALA A 3 13.87 -9.87 -13.25
C ALA A 3 13.31 -8.85 -14.25
N ARG A 4 12.72 -9.35 -15.33
CA ARG A 4 12.13 -8.53 -16.39
C ARG A 4 10.91 -7.82 -15.79
N ALA A 5 10.91 -6.49 -15.75
CA ALA A 5 9.82 -5.73 -15.15
C ALA A 5 8.49 -6.03 -15.88
N GLU A 6 7.46 -6.45 -15.12
CA GLU A 6 6.15 -6.87 -15.63
C GLU A 6 5.40 -5.74 -16.35
N VAL A 7 5.77 -4.48 -16.07
CA VAL A 7 5.24 -3.26 -16.68
C VAL A 7 6.41 -2.43 -17.22
N ARG A 8 6.32 -2.02 -18.48
CA ARG A 8 7.33 -1.22 -19.20
C ARG A 8 6.72 0.01 -19.88
N ILE A 9 7.57 0.98 -20.23
CA ILE A 9 7.17 2.18 -20.97
C ILE A 9 7.96 2.23 -22.27
N VAL A 10 7.30 1.94 -23.39
CA VAL A 10 7.92 1.89 -24.73
C VAL A 10 7.30 2.95 -25.61
N GLY A 11 8.12 3.88 -26.13
CA GLY A 11 7.64 4.97 -27.00
C GLY A 11 6.55 5.84 -26.35
N GLY A 12 6.62 6.02 -25.01
CA GLY A 12 5.62 6.76 -24.23
C GLY A 12 4.31 6.00 -23.97
N ARG A 13 4.20 4.74 -24.37
CA ARG A 13 3.05 3.87 -24.11
C ARG A 13 3.39 2.84 -23.03
N VAL A 14 2.42 2.55 -22.17
CA VAL A 14 2.54 1.46 -21.18
C VAL A 14 2.34 0.13 -21.89
N VAL A 15 3.27 -0.78 -21.69
CA VAL A 15 3.24 -2.16 -22.19
C VAL A 15 3.33 -3.09 -21.00
N THR A 16 2.46 -4.09 -20.96
CA THR A 16 2.41 -5.11 -19.90
C THR A 16 2.77 -6.47 -20.47
N GLU A 17 3.38 -7.34 -19.66
CA GLU A 17 3.58 -8.74 -20.04
C GLU A 17 2.21 -9.46 -20.20
N PRO A 18 2.11 -10.48 -21.07
CA PRO A 18 0.87 -11.23 -21.26
C PRO A 18 0.33 -11.82 -19.95
N GLY A 19 -0.98 -11.65 -19.70
CA GLY A 19 -1.64 -12.12 -18.47
C GLY A 19 -1.69 -11.10 -17.33
N LEU A 20 -0.87 -10.03 -17.39
CA LEU A 20 -1.02 -8.89 -16.49
C LEU A 20 -2.20 -8.03 -16.96
N GLY A 21 -3.17 -7.82 -16.06
CA GLY A 21 -4.34 -7.00 -16.34
C GLY A 21 -4.02 -5.52 -16.62
N PRO A 22 -5.03 -4.69 -16.96
CA PRO A 22 -4.84 -3.26 -17.16
C PRO A 22 -4.18 -2.60 -15.95
N VAL A 23 -3.19 -1.74 -16.20
CA VAL A 23 -2.40 -1.05 -15.16
C VAL A 23 -3.00 0.31 -14.83
N ALA A 24 -2.97 0.68 -13.54
CA ALA A 24 -3.35 2.02 -13.12
C ALA A 24 -2.38 3.06 -13.64
N MET A 25 -2.92 4.17 -14.12
CA MET A 25 -2.15 5.24 -14.74
C MET A 25 -2.56 6.56 -14.10
N VAL A 26 -1.58 7.34 -13.65
CA VAL A 26 -1.84 8.65 -13.05
C VAL A 26 -0.96 9.68 -13.73
N TRP A 27 -1.55 10.82 -14.08
CA TRP A 27 -0.84 11.97 -14.57
C TRP A 27 -1.00 13.14 -13.59
N LEU A 28 0.13 13.69 -13.14
CA LEU A 28 0.21 14.93 -12.38
C LEU A 28 0.75 16.03 -13.31
N PRO A 29 -0.11 16.90 -13.87
CA PRO A 29 0.34 18.06 -14.64
C PRO A 29 1.12 19.05 -13.77
N LEU A 30 1.82 19.98 -14.41
CA LEU A 30 2.58 21.02 -13.72
C LEU A 30 1.63 21.88 -12.86
N HIS A 31 0.48 22.22 -13.42
CA HIS A 31 -0.60 22.94 -12.77
C HIS A 31 -1.92 22.18 -12.91
N GLY A 32 -2.81 22.31 -11.92
CA GLY A 32 -4.12 21.67 -11.93
C GLY A 32 -4.17 20.34 -11.17
N GLN A 33 -5.24 19.58 -11.42
CA GLN A 33 -5.62 18.37 -10.70
C GLN A 33 -4.86 17.13 -11.18
N VAL A 34 -4.76 16.13 -10.32
CA VAL A 34 -4.31 14.78 -10.67
C VAL A 34 -5.35 14.14 -11.59
N VAL A 35 -4.90 13.57 -12.71
CA VAL A 35 -5.75 12.85 -13.64
C VAL A 35 -5.42 11.36 -13.55
N ALA A 36 -6.36 10.54 -13.08
CA ALA A 36 -6.14 9.12 -12.85
C ALA A 36 -7.03 8.26 -13.75
N LYS A 37 -6.42 7.37 -14.52
CA LYS A 37 -7.08 6.27 -15.23
C LYS A 37 -6.82 4.98 -14.44
N ILE A 38 -7.81 4.57 -13.66
CA ILE A 38 -7.74 3.33 -12.87
C ILE A 38 -8.54 2.22 -13.57
N PRO A 39 -8.05 0.97 -13.60
CA PRO A 39 -8.76 -0.15 -14.18
C PRO A 39 -10.18 -0.30 -13.60
N PRO A 40 -11.20 -0.58 -14.42
CA PRO A 40 -12.55 -0.77 -13.93
C PRO A 40 -12.63 -2.00 -13.02
N ARG A 41 -12.92 -1.78 -11.74
CA ARG A 41 -13.09 -2.84 -10.74
C ARG A 41 -14.17 -2.44 -9.73
N LYS A 42 -14.98 -3.39 -9.28
CA LYS A 42 -16.03 -3.15 -8.28
C LYS A 42 -15.43 -2.50 -7.03
N GLY A 43 -16.00 -1.38 -6.58
CA GLY A 43 -15.54 -0.65 -5.39
C GLY A 43 -14.52 0.47 -5.64
N ASN A 44 -14.21 0.84 -6.88
CA ASN A 44 -13.28 1.95 -7.17
C ASN A 44 -13.72 3.30 -6.58
N ARG A 45 -15.02 3.64 -6.66
CA ARG A 45 -15.55 4.85 -6.00
C ARG A 45 -15.33 4.82 -4.49
N ARG A 46 -15.57 3.67 -3.87
CA ARG A 46 -15.37 3.45 -2.43
C ARG A 46 -13.89 3.56 -2.06
N LEU A 47 -12.98 2.98 -2.84
CA LEU A 47 -11.54 3.14 -2.67
C LEU A 47 -11.12 4.61 -2.69
N LEU A 48 -11.62 5.39 -3.66
CA LEU A 48 -11.33 6.82 -3.74
C LEU A 48 -11.86 7.58 -2.52
N HIS A 49 -13.06 7.22 -2.04
CA HIS A 49 -13.69 7.87 -0.90
C HIS A 49 -13.06 7.49 0.45
N GLU A 50 -12.82 6.20 0.72
CA GLU A 50 -12.38 5.71 2.03
C GLU A 50 -10.85 5.68 2.14
N THR A 51 -10.18 5.10 1.14
CA THR A 51 -8.72 4.90 1.16
C THR A 51 -7.96 6.13 0.66
N VAL A 52 -8.47 6.81 -0.37
CA VAL A 52 -7.89 8.06 -0.93
C VAL A 52 -8.55 9.32 -0.35
N ARG A 53 -9.58 9.19 0.53
CA ARG A 53 -10.28 10.29 1.25
C ARG A 53 -10.70 11.44 0.34
N ILE A 54 -11.19 11.11 -0.84
CA ILE A 54 -11.78 12.07 -1.77
C ILE A 54 -13.29 12.05 -1.58
N ARG A 55 -13.85 13.15 -1.05
CA ARG A 55 -15.30 13.25 -0.79
C ARG A 55 -16.12 13.13 -2.08
N SER A 56 -15.71 13.84 -3.12
CA SER A 56 -16.46 13.94 -4.38
C SER A 56 -15.55 13.79 -5.60
N PRO A 57 -15.09 12.57 -5.93
CA PRO A 57 -14.23 12.34 -7.08
C PRO A 57 -15.01 12.53 -8.38
N GLN A 58 -14.48 13.37 -9.29
CA GLN A 58 -15.11 13.66 -10.58
C GLN A 58 -14.61 12.68 -11.64
N LEU A 59 -15.51 11.93 -12.27
CA LEU A 59 -15.19 11.05 -13.39
C LEU A 59 -15.56 11.74 -14.69
N ASN A 60 -14.58 12.01 -15.54
CA ASN A 60 -14.75 12.55 -16.88
C ASN A 60 -14.29 11.49 -17.90
N GLY A 61 -15.24 10.90 -18.63
CA GLY A 61 -14.97 9.73 -19.48
C GLY A 61 -14.47 8.55 -18.64
N ASP A 62 -13.25 8.10 -18.92
CA ASP A 62 -12.57 7.01 -18.19
C ASP A 62 -11.53 7.52 -17.17
N ARG A 63 -11.53 8.82 -16.85
CA ARG A 63 -10.51 9.48 -16.01
C ARG A 63 -11.10 10.20 -14.81
N TRP A 64 -10.50 9.98 -13.66
CA TRP A 64 -10.80 10.69 -12.43
C TRP A 64 -9.98 11.96 -12.33
N GLN A 65 -10.61 13.08 -11.97
CA GLN A 65 -9.93 14.31 -11.59
C GLN A 65 -9.92 14.44 -10.08
N LEU A 66 -8.72 14.55 -9.50
CA LEU A 66 -8.49 14.41 -8.07
C LEU A 66 -7.57 15.54 -7.54
N PRO A 67 -7.74 15.97 -6.27
CA PRO A 67 -6.83 16.96 -5.65
C PRO A 67 -5.37 16.50 -5.66
N ARG A 68 -4.42 17.43 -5.82
CA ARG A 68 -2.97 17.12 -5.84
C ARG A 68 -2.50 16.43 -4.57
N SER A 69 -2.99 16.87 -3.42
CA SER A 69 -2.65 16.34 -2.09
C SER A 69 -2.97 14.85 -1.92
N CYS A 70 -3.78 14.25 -2.81
CA CYS A 70 -4.10 12.84 -2.73
C CYS A 70 -3.09 11.93 -3.43
N LEU A 71 -2.15 12.48 -4.19
CA LEU A 71 -1.31 11.71 -5.11
C LEU A 71 -0.63 10.52 -4.44
N VAL A 72 0.04 10.73 -3.30
CA VAL A 72 0.74 9.62 -2.64
C VAL A 72 -0.21 8.53 -2.19
N ARG A 73 -1.39 8.91 -1.67
CA ARG A 73 -2.41 7.97 -1.20
C ARG A 73 -3.04 7.21 -2.36
N LEU A 74 -3.21 7.87 -3.51
CA LEU A 74 -3.66 7.25 -4.75
C LEU A 74 -2.64 6.25 -5.31
N VAL A 75 -1.35 6.64 -5.37
CA VAL A 75 -0.26 5.78 -5.83
C VAL A 75 -0.18 4.53 -4.95
N THR A 76 -0.20 4.73 -3.64
CA THR A 76 -0.22 3.63 -2.65
C THR A 76 -1.42 2.71 -2.90
N ALA A 77 -2.64 3.25 -2.89
CA ALA A 77 -3.87 2.46 -3.06
C ALA A 77 -3.94 1.73 -4.41
N ALA A 78 -3.32 2.28 -5.46
CA ALA A 78 -3.24 1.64 -6.76
C ALA A 78 -2.27 0.46 -6.77
N ILE A 79 -1.08 0.60 -6.17
CA ILE A 79 -0.12 -0.49 -6.03
C ILE A 79 -0.75 -1.66 -5.27
N ASP A 80 -1.51 -1.37 -4.21
CA ASP A 80 -2.18 -2.42 -3.42
C ASP A 80 -3.21 -3.21 -4.19
N ARG A 81 -3.92 -2.50 -5.07
CA ARG A 81 -5.10 -3.03 -5.73
C ARG A 81 -4.77 -3.65 -7.08
N TYR A 82 -3.71 -3.17 -7.73
CA TYR A 82 -3.34 -3.50 -9.10
C TYR A 82 -1.89 -3.99 -9.24
N GLY A 83 -1.11 -4.04 -8.16
CA GLY A 83 0.30 -4.40 -8.14
C GLY A 83 1.22 -3.28 -8.62
N PHE A 84 0.83 -2.62 -9.71
CA PHE A 84 1.61 -1.58 -10.37
C PHE A 84 0.79 -0.34 -10.65
N ILE A 85 1.49 0.79 -10.70
CA ILE A 85 0.98 2.05 -11.21
C ILE A 85 2.05 2.76 -12.03
N VAL A 86 1.65 3.31 -13.17
CA VAL A 86 2.50 4.22 -13.93
C VAL A 86 2.13 5.66 -13.58
N LEU A 87 3.10 6.42 -13.11
CA LEU A 87 2.96 7.83 -12.76
C LEU A 87 3.69 8.69 -13.78
N TRP A 88 2.94 9.49 -14.54
CA TRP A 88 3.46 10.61 -15.30
C TRP A 88 3.40 11.87 -14.46
N ARG A 89 4.48 12.65 -14.50
CA ARG A 89 4.53 13.94 -13.83
C ARG A 89 5.21 14.96 -14.72
N ASP A 90 4.56 16.10 -14.85
CA ASP A 90 5.17 17.28 -15.47
C ASP A 90 5.84 18.08 -14.37
N MET A 91 7.12 18.39 -14.57
CA MET A 91 7.95 19.12 -13.61
C MET A 91 8.63 20.28 -14.31
N SER A 92 8.64 21.45 -13.67
CA SER A 92 9.55 22.52 -14.11
C SER A 92 10.98 21.99 -14.04
N LYS A 93 11.82 22.37 -15.01
CA LYS A 93 13.25 22.03 -15.05
C LYS A 93 14.01 22.48 -13.79
N LEU A 94 13.48 23.47 -13.06
CA LEU A 94 14.02 23.99 -11.81
C LEU A 94 13.56 23.22 -10.56
N SER A 95 12.63 22.28 -10.68
CA SER A 95 12.07 21.56 -9.54
C SER A 95 13.14 20.72 -8.84
N ARG A 96 13.24 20.83 -7.51
CA ARG A 96 14.16 20.07 -6.65
C ARG A 96 13.46 19.63 -5.37
N CYS A 97 13.99 18.61 -4.71
CA CYS A 97 13.54 18.23 -3.37
C CYS A 97 13.92 19.34 -2.38
N THR A 98 12.96 19.73 -1.55
CA THR A 98 13.22 20.64 -0.44
C THR A 98 13.73 19.84 0.77
N ARG A 99 14.39 20.51 1.71
CA ARG A 99 14.81 19.90 2.99
C ARG A 99 13.64 19.29 3.75
N ALA A 100 12.49 19.98 3.78
CA ALA A 100 11.26 19.44 4.34
C ALA A 100 10.83 18.10 3.71
N CYS A 101 11.09 17.91 2.41
CA CYS A 101 10.82 16.63 1.75
C CYS A 101 11.82 15.56 2.19
N LEU A 102 13.11 15.89 2.28
CA LEU A 102 14.18 14.96 2.60
C LEU A 102 14.14 14.48 4.06
N GLU A 103 13.60 15.30 4.98
CA GLU A 103 13.55 15.02 6.42
C GLU A 103 12.14 14.63 6.92
N ALA A 104 11.15 14.56 6.03
CA ALA A 104 9.77 14.29 6.42
C ALA A 104 9.55 12.88 7.00
N SER A 105 8.90 12.82 8.16
CA SER A 105 8.47 11.55 8.79
C SER A 105 7.07 11.08 8.32
N GLY A 106 6.41 11.87 7.47
CA GLY A 106 5.06 11.63 6.94
C GLY A 106 5.06 10.83 5.64
N ALA A 107 3.86 10.56 5.11
CA ALA A 107 3.69 9.93 3.79
C ALA A 107 3.32 10.94 2.70
N GLU A 108 3.18 12.23 3.03
CA GLU A 108 2.77 13.25 2.07
C GLU A 108 4.00 13.86 1.39
N CYS A 109 4.16 13.53 0.11
CA CYS A 109 5.26 14.03 -0.72
C CYS A 109 4.69 14.73 -1.95
N ASP A 110 4.83 16.05 -1.98
CA ASP A 110 4.47 16.88 -3.14
C ASP A 110 5.71 17.32 -3.95
N CYS A 111 6.91 16.85 -3.59
CA CYS A 111 8.19 17.27 -4.18
C CYS A 111 8.66 16.40 -5.35
N ALA A 112 9.78 16.76 -5.99
CA ALA A 112 10.29 16.12 -7.21
C ALA A 112 10.72 14.65 -7.02
N CYS A 113 11.10 14.20 -5.81
CA CYS A 113 11.52 12.80 -5.60
C CYS A 113 10.37 11.81 -5.59
N LEU A 114 9.10 12.27 -5.55
CA LEU A 114 7.94 11.38 -5.60
C LEU A 114 7.95 10.30 -4.49
N GLY A 115 8.47 10.63 -3.31
CA GLY A 115 8.60 9.67 -2.21
C GLY A 115 9.93 8.89 -2.20
N ALA A 116 10.67 8.84 -3.32
CA ALA A 116 11.89 8.02 -3.43
C ALA A 116 13.02 8.46 -2.48
N HIS A 117 13.03 9.73 -2.10
CA HIS A 117 13.99 10.30 -1.15
C HIS A 117 13.29 10.99 0.03
N HIS A 118 12.01 10.70 0.24
CA HIS A 118 11.22 11.37 1.26
C HIS A 118 11.59 10.84 2.63
N GLY A 119 12.13 11.69 3.50
CA GLY A 119 12.42 11.35 4.89
C GLY A 119 13.66 10.52 5.16
N GLN A 120 14.47 10.17 4.16
CA GLN A 120 15.73 9.39 4.15
C GLN A 120 15.98 8.26 5.20
N ASP A 121 14.93 7.79 5.88
CA ASP A 121 14.79 6.55 6.67
C ASP A 121 13.33 6.05 6.66
N ALA A 122 12.39 6.82 6.09
CA ALA A 122 11.06 6.33 5.77
C ALA A 122 11.17 5.39 4.56
N GLY A 123 11.61 4.16 4.80
CA GLY A 123 11.77 3.12 3.80
C GLY A 123 10.57 3.07 2.85
N GLY A 124 10.72 3.68 1.68
CA GLY A 124 9.62 4.14 0.82
C GLY A 124 8.53 3.08 0.63
N TRP A 125 7.27 3.49 0.77
CA TRP A 125 6.08 2.61 0.69
C TRP A 125 5.92 1.86 -0.64
N PHE A 126 6.65 2.30 -1.66
CA PHE A 126 6.73 1.74 -2.98
C PHE A 126 8.10 2.04 -3.55
N GLU A 127 8.55 1.24 -4.50
CA GLU A 127 9.82 1.46 -5.19
C GLU A 127 9.62 1.59 -6.69
N ARG A 128 10.61 2.21 -7.34
CA ARG A 128 10.68 2.22 -8.79
C ARG A 128 11.11 0.85 -9.26
N VAL A 129 10.18 0.13 -9.89
CA VAL A 129 10.37 -1.27 -10.33
C VAL A 129 10.55 -1.41 -11.84
N GLY A 130 10.39 -0.32 -12.60
CA GLY A 130 10.46 -0.36 -14.06
C GLY A 130 11.03 0.92 -14.67
N ASP A 131 10.72 1.11 -15.95
CA ASP A 131 11.31 2.14 -16.80
C ASP A 131 11.04 3.57 -16.30
N VAL A 132 11.99 4.44 -16.61
CA VAL A 132 11.82 5.89 -16.51
C VAL A 132 11.94 6.49 -17.89
N VAL A 133 10.89 7.18 -18.33
CA VAL A 133 10.91 7.94 -19.58
C VAL A 133 10.82 9.42 -19.26
N VAL A 134 11.72 10.21 -19.81
CA VAL A 134 11.70 11.67 -19.69
C VAL A 134 11.47 12.26 -21.08
N ALA A 135 10.42 13.06 -21.23
CA ALA A 135 10.16 13.85 -22.42
C ALA A 135 10.34 15.34 -22.10
N ASP A 136 11.06 16.06 -22.95
CA ASP A 136 11.15 17.52 -22.85
C ASP A 136 9.91 18.14 -23.49
N LEU A 137 9.23 19.03 -22.76
CA LEU A 137 8.05 19.77 -23.20
C LEU A 137 8.32 21.29 -23.22
N GLY A 138 9.59 21.68 -23.35
CA GLY A 138 10.04 23.08 -23.31
C GLY A 138 10.35 23.53 -21.89
N GLU A 139 9.43 24.26 -21.26
CA GLU A 139 9.61 24.80 -19.90
C GLU A 139 9.51 23.72 -18.79
N CYS A 140 8.96 22.56 -19.14
CA CYS A 140 8.82 21.44 -18.22
C CYS A 140 9.28 20.13 -18.84
N THR A 141 9.62 19.17 -18.00
CA THR A 141 9.87 17.78 -18.40
C THR A 141 8.73 16.91 -17.90
N ARG A 142 8.29 15.97 -18.76
CA ARG A 142 7.37 14.91 -18.37
C ARG A 142 8.16 13.67 -18.05
N THR A 143 8.14 13.26 -16.79
CA THR A 143 8.75 12.01 -16.34
C THR A 143 7.67 10.97 -16.11
N ALA A 144 7.81 9.79 -16.70
CA ALA A 144 6.96 8.63 -16.47
C ALA A 144 7.76 7.60 -15.68
N VAL A 145 7.19 7.10 -14.58
CA VAL A 145 7.84 6.13 -13.69
C VAL A 145 6.87 4.99 -13.39
N VAL A 146 7.35 3.74 -13.48
CA VAL A 146 6.62 2.57 -13.00
C VAL A 146 6.93 2.35 -11.52
N TYR A 147 5.90 2.39 -10.69
CA TYR A 147 5.97 2.05 -9.27
C TYR A 147 5.31 0.70 -8.99
N GLY A 148 5.90 -0.04 -8.06
CA GLY A 148 5.36 -1.28 -7.52
C GLY A 148 5.62 -1.39 -6.03
N ALA A 149 5.19 -2.51 -5.44
CA ALA A 149 5.52 -2.85 -4.06
C ALA A 149 7.05 -2.92 -3.90
N ARG A 150 7.55 -2.57 -2.71
CA ARG A 150 8.97 -2.59 -2.42
C ARG A 150 9.50 -4.03 -2.36
N GLY A 151 10.71 -4.29 -2.88
CA GLY A 151 11.29 -5.62 -3.07
C GLY A 151 11.35 -6.48 -1.81
N SER A 152 11.54 -5.86 -0.64
CA SER A 152 11.48 -6.56 0.65
C SER A 152 10.11 -7.10 1.01
N ASP A 153 9.04 -6.79 0.28
CA ASP A 153 7.67 -7.25 0.52
C ASP A 153 7.19 -8.26 -0.54
N LEU A 154 7.98 -8.53 -1.59
CA LEU A 154 7.55 -9.36 -2.74
C LEU A 154 7.29 -10.83 -2.36
N ASP A 155 8.04 -11.38 -1.39
CA ASP A 155 7.87 -12.78 -0.94
C ASP A 155 6.96 -12.92 0.28
N ALA A 156 6.42 -11.82 0.79
CA ALA A 156 5.54 -11.87 1.96
C ALA A 156 4.13 -12.30 1.52
N VAL A 157 3.64 -13.41 2.06
CA VAL A 157 2.34 -13.97 1.68
C VAL A 157 1.23 -13.47 2.62
N LEU A 158 -0.02 -13.60 2.19
CA LEU A 158 -1.16 -13.37 3.07
C LEU A 158 -1.25 -14.51 4.09
N TYR A 159 -1.39 -14.15 5.37
CA TYR A 159 -1.63 -15.11 6.45
C TYR A 159 -3.00 -15.79 6.25
N GLN A 160 -3.00 -17.12 6.17
CA GLN A 160 -4.18 -17.97 5.99
C GLN A 160 -4.62 -18.67 7.29
N GLY A 161 -3.98 -18.37 8.42
CA GLY A 161 -4.26 -19.03 9.69
C GLY A 161 -3.28 -20.14 10.03
N GLU A 162 -2.02 -20.00 9.60
CA GLU A 162 -0.95 -21.00 9.76
C GLU A 162 -0.66 -21.34 11.23
N LEU A 163 -1.00 -20.44 12.15
CA LEU A 163 -0.88 -20.64 13.61
C LEU A 163 -2.27 -20.58 14.30
N VAL A 164 -3.36 -20.90 13.60
CA VAL A 164 -4.67 -21.05 14.23
C VAL A 164 -4.60 -22.14 15.29
N SER A 165 -5.23 -21.89 16.44
CA SER A 165 -5.19 -22.76 17.63
C SER A 165 -3.85 -22.85 18.36
N GLU A 166 -2.79 -22.24 17.84
CA GLU A 166 -1.52 -22.14 18.56
C GLU A 166 -1.61 -21.14 19.71
N ARG A 167 -1.15 -21.54 20.90
CA ARG A 167 -1.08 -20.64 22.04
C ARG A 167 0.16 -19.76 21.93
N TYR A 168 -0.04 -18.47 22.16
CA TYR A 168 1.02 -17.49 22.15
C TYR A 168 2.07 -17.79 23.21
N CYS A 169 3.32 -17.89 22.76
CA CYS A 169 4.47 -18.08 23.62
C CYS A 169 5.42 -16.88 23.49
N VAL A 170 5.70 -16.21 24.61
CA VAL A 170 6.63 -15.07 24.65
C VAL A 170 8.06 -15.53 24.34
N ASP A 171 8.42 -16.72 24.83
CA ASP A 171 9.75 -17.28 24.67
C ASP A 171 10.04 -17.61 23.19
N ARG A 172 11.25 -17.25 22.73
CA ARG A 172 11.72 -17.61 21.39
C ARG A 172 11.96 -19.10 21.26
N ALA A 173 12.39 -19.79 22.33
CA ALA A 173 12.62 -21.23 22.26
C ALA A 173 11.30 -22.01 22.10
N GLY A 174 10.21 -21.52 22.68
CA GLY A 174 8.86 -22.07 22.49
C GLY A 174 8.25 -21.82 21.10
N ARG A 175 8.87 -20.98 20.26
CA ARG A 175 8.41 -20.64 18.90
C ARG A 175 9.30 -21.18 17.79
N ARG A 176 10.19 -22.13 18.07
CA ARG A 176 11.15 -22.66 17.08
C ARG A 176 10.50 -23.24 15.82
N HIS A 177 9.27 -23.73 15.93
CA HIS A 177 8.52 -24.31 14.81
C HIS A 177 7.62 -23.30 14.09
N TRP A 178 7.56 -22.06 14.57
CA TRP A 178 6.72 -21.05 13.94
C TRP A 178 7.45 -20.44 12.74
N PRO A 179 6.72 -20.14 11.65
CA PRO A 179 7.26 -19.30 10.60
C PRO A 179 7.60 -17.92 11.17
N ALA A 180 8.61 -17.27 10.61
CA ALA A 180 8.92 -15.90 10.99
C ALA A 180 7.75 -15.00 10.60
N ALA A 181 7.33 -14.08 11.48
CA ALA A 181 6.28 -13.11 11.16
C ALA A 181 6.58 -12.36 9.86
N ALA A 182 7.87 -12.08 9.63
CA ALA A 182 8.37 -11.47 8.41
C ALA A 182 8.03 -12.25 7.13
N GLN A 183 7.68 -13.53 7.16
CA GLN A 183 7.24 -14.26 5.97
C GLN A 183 5.83 -13.84 5.50
N PHE A 184 5.10 -13.09 6.33
CA PHE A 184 3.75 -12.67 6.05
C PHE A 184 3.63 -11.15 5.89
N MET A 185 2.64 -10.75 5.10
CA MET A 185 2.13 -9.38 5.13
C MET A 185 1.43 -9.14 6.46
N CYS A 186 1.57 -7.93 7.00
CA CYS A 186 0.82 -7.48 8.16
C CYS A 186 -0.67 -7.70 7.91
N ALA A 187 -1.32 -8.55 8.72
CA ALA A 187 -2.73 -8.87 8.55
C ALA A 187 -3.66 -7.67 8.80
N GLY A 188 -3.23 -6.71 9.63
CA GLY A 188 -4.03 -5.53 9.96
C GLY A 188 -4.11 -4.52 8.81
N CYS A 189 -2.99 -4.26 8.15
CA CYS A 189 -2.92 -3.20 7.14
C CYS A 189 -2.67 -3.74 5.72
N VAL A 190 -2.04 -4.90 5.60
CA VAL A 190 -1.62 -5.56 4.34
C VAL A 190 -0.73 -4.63 3.50
N THR A 191 0.08 -3.81 4.18
CA THR A 191 0.87 -2.75 3.55
C THR A 191 2.37 -2.85 3.75
N ALA A 192 2.77 -3.75 4.63
CA ALA A 192 4.11 -3.88 5.13
C ALA A 192 4.27 -5.33 5.56
N ARG A 193 5.48 -5.85 5.43
CA ARG A 193 5.87 -7.08 6.08
C ARG A 193 5.58 -7.02 7.58
N ALA A 194 5.07 -8.11 8.13
CA ALA A 194 4.86 -8.21 9.56
C ALA A 194 6.21 -8.32 10.28
N SER A 195 6.27 -7.78 11.49
CA SER A 195 7.45 -7.82 12.34
C SER A 195 7.21 -8.60 13.63
N VAL A 196 5.95 -8.79 14.00
CA VAL A 196 5.55 -9.40 15.27
C VAL A 196 4.34 -10.31 15.08
N TRP A 197 4.24 -11.30 15.96
CA TRP A 197 3.04 -12.12 16.13
C TRP A 197 2.15 -11.47 17.18
N ASP A 198 0.90 -11.25 16.82
CA ASP A 198 -0.11 -10.73 17.71
C ASP A 198 -0.99 -11.86 18.28
N HIS A 199 -1.57 -11.64 19.46
CA HIS A 199 -2.28 -12.67 20.22
C HIS A 199 -3.47 -12.12 21.01
N CYS A 200 -4.44 -12.99 21.29
CA CYS A 200 -5.57 -12.67 22.15
C CYS A 200 -5.11 -12.64 23.61
N HIS A 201 -5.37 -11.53 24.32
CA HIS A 201 -5.06 -11.44 25.75
C HIS A 201 -6.04 -12.24 26.63
N THR A 202 -7.28 -12.46 26.18
CA THR A 202 -8.28 -13.25 26.91
C THR A 202 -7.96 -14.75 26.88
N HIS A 203 -7.71 -15.30 25.69
CA HIS A 203 -7.59 -16.76 25.48
C HIS A 203 -6.15 -17.22 25.25
N GLY A 204 -5.25 -16.29 24.93
CA GLY A 204 -3.83 -16.56 24.73
C GLY A 204 -3.51 -17.20 23.38
N PHE A 205 -4.43 -17.24 22.41
CA PHE A 205 -4.15 -17.77 21.07
C PHE A 205 -3.52 -16.73 20.14
N VAL A 206 -2.65 -17.18 19.24
CA VAL A 206 -2.13 -16.36 18.15
C VAL A 206 -3.30 -15.91 17.27
N ARG A 207 -3.34 -14.61 16.94
CA ARG A 207 -4.35 -14.06 16.03
C ARG A 207 -3.80 -13.93 14.62
N ALA A 208 -2.72 -13.17 14.46
CA ALA A 208 -2.17 -12.87 13.15
C ALA A 208 -0.76 -12.24 13.23
N PRO A 209 -0.01 -12.20 12.13
CA PRO A 209 1.24 -11.46 12.05
C PRO A 209 0.96 -9.98 11.73
N LEU A 210 1.56 -9.05 12.48
CA LEU A 210 1.38 -7.61 12.33
C LEU A 210 2.71 -6.87 12.17
N CYS A 211 2.69 -5.69 11.55
CA CYS A 211 3.80 -4.75 11.66
C CYS A 211 3.72 -3.96 12.98
N ASN A 212 4.83 -3.41 13.47
CA ASN A 212 4.89 -2.71 14.76
C ASN A 212 3.85 -1.58 14.90
N ARG A 213 3.57 -0.84 13.82
CA ARG A 213 2.55 0.22 13.81
C ARG A 213 1.13 -0.35 13.98
N CYS A 214 0.86 -1.53 13.44
CA CYS A 214 -0.45 -2.18 13.57
C CYS A 214 -0.59 -2.87 14.91
N ASN A 215 0.49 -3.46 15.43
CA ASN A 215 0.52 -4.13 16.73
C ASN A 215 0.31 -3.18 17.92
N THR A 216 0.40 -1.87 17.71
CA THR A 216 0.23 -0.84 18.73
C THR A 216 -1.07 -0.04 18.57
N ARG A 217 -1.97 -0.46 17.66
CA ARG A 217 -3.25 0.21 17.36
C ARG A 217 -4.40 -0.79 17.27
N HIS A 218 -5.59 -0.41 17.74
CA HIS A 218 -6.81 -1.18 17.55
C HIS A 218 -7.38 -0.95 16.13
N TRP A 219 -7.83 -2.01 15.42
CA TRP A 219 -8.27 -1.98 14.01
C TRP A 219 -9.77 -2.27 13.80
N ARG A 220 -10.38 -1.68 12.73
CA ARG A 220 -11.71 -1.99 12.16
C ARG A 220 -11.59 -2.45 10.69
N GLY A 221 -12.29 -3.51 10.29
CA GLY A 221 -12.67 -3.86 8.92
C GLY A 221 -11.71 -4.81 8.21
N TRP A 222 -11.88 -6.14 8.27
CA TRP A 222 -11.22 -7.06 7.34
C TRP A 222 -12.18 -7.54 6.24
N GLN A 223 -11.96 -7.04 5.01
CA GLN A 223 -12.52 -7.61 3.79
C GLN A 223 -11.44 -7.60 2.68
N PRO A 224 -10.64 -8.67 2.56
CA PRO A 224 -9.44 -8.73 1.70
C PRO A 224 -9.76 -8.54 0.22
N GLN A 225 -11.01 -8.73 -0.20
CA GLN A 225 -11.46 -8.50 -1.58
C GLN A 225 -11.62 -7.02 -1.96
N TYR A 226 -11.51 -6.07 -1.03
CA TYR A 226 -11.81 -4.65 -1.28
C TYR A 226 -10.63 -3.67 -1.13
N GLY A 227 -9.46 -4.13 -0.67
CA GLY A 227 -8.26 -3.29 -0.47
C GLY A 227 -8.06 -2.81 0.97
N ARG A 228 -7.04 -1.97 1.20
CA ARG A 228 -6.56 -1.56 2.55
C ARG A 228 -7.64 -0.91 3.42
N ALA A 229 -7.73 -1.34 4.68
CA ALA A 229 -8.54 -0.67 5.71
C ALA A 229 -7.93 0.68 6.10
N ALA A 230 -8.76 1.71 6.24
CA ALA A 230 -8.31 2.98 6.83
C ALA A 230 -7.99 2.77 8.32
N PRO A 231 -6.97 3.43 8.89
CA PRO A 231 -6.79 3.44 10.34
C PRO A 231 -8.02 4.10 10.97
N THR A 232 -8.80 3.35 11.76
CA THR A 232 -9.94 3.88 12.51
C THR A 232 -9.86 3.43 13.98
N ARG A 233 -10.38 4.24 14.91
CA ARG A 233 -10.27 4.05 16.38
C ARG A 233 -11.22 3.01 16.97
N ASN A 234 -11.57 2.04 16.16
CA ASN A 234 -12.90 1.50 16.21
C ASN A 234 -12.64 -0.01 15.96
N LEU A 235 -13.09 -0.94 16.80
CA LEU A 235 -12.80 -2.39 16.66
C LEU A 235 -13.70 -3.14 15.66
N ASP A 236 -13.10 -4.00 14.83
CA ASP A 236 -13.81 -5.03 14.03
C ASP A 236 -13.27 -6.39 14.43
N ASP A 237 -14.22 -7.28 14.63
CA ASP A 237 -14.04 -8.51 15.32
C ASP A 237 -13.61 -9.62 14.34
N SER A 238 -13.64 -9.35 13.02
CA SER A 238 -13.09 -10.25 12.00
C SER A 238 -11.61 -10.58 12.21
N TYR A 239 -10.86 -9.63 12.79
CA TYR A 239 -9.49 -9.81 13.25
C TYR A 239 -9.33 -10.88 14.34
N TYR A 240 -10.34 -11.04 15.19
CA TYR A 240 -10.34 -12.04 16.25
C TYR A 240 -10.73 -13.43 15.76
N ARG A 241 -11.26 -13.59 14.54
CA ARG A 241 -11.78 -14.89 14.05
C ARG A 241 -10.73 -16.01 14.00
N TRP A 242 -9.45 -15.67 14.04
CA TRP A 242 -8.36 -16.64 14.11
C TRP A 242 -8.12 -17.17 15.53
N CYS A 243 -8.68 -16.52 16.56
CA CYS A 243 -8.83 -17.12 17.87
C CYS A 243 -9.95 -18.18 17.80
N PRO A 244 -9.67 -19.45 18.15
CA PRO A 244 -10.69 -20.50 18.15
C PRO A 244 -11.90 -20.18 19.03
N GLU A 245 -11.66 -19.44 20.12
CA GLU A 245 -12.67 -19.04 21.11
C GLU A 245 -13.29 -17.67 20.81
N HIS A 246 -13.16 -17.15 19.59
CA HIS A 246 -13.72 -15.85 19.23
C HIS A 246 -15.24 -15.74 19.41
N ALA A 247 -15.95 -16.84 19.18
CA ALA A 247 -17.40 -16.89 19.33
C ALA A 247 -17.87 -17.02 20.80
N ASP A 248 -16.96 -17.06 21.78
CA ASP A 248 -17.32 -17.11 23.19
C ASP A 248 -17.92 -15.76 23.63
N VAL A 249 -19.24 -15.76 23.80
CA VAL A 249 -20.02 -14.58 24.22
C VAL A 249 -19.81 -14.26 25.70
N CYS A 250 -19.42 -15.23 26.52
CA CYS A 250 -19.16 -15.06 27.95
C CYS A 250 -17.77 -14.48 28.21
N ARG A 251 -16.80 -14.75 27.32
CA ARG A 251 -15.43 -14.22 27.40
C ARG A 251 -15.02 -13.65 26.05
N PRO A 252 -15.43 -12.41 25.72
CA PRO A 252 -15.08 -11.83 24.44
C PRO A 252 -13.55 -11.67 24.30
N CYS A 253 -13.08 -11.86 23.07
CA CYS A 253 -11.67 -11.63 22.76
C CYS A 253 -11.28 -10.17 23.04
N SER A 254 -10.17 -10.00 23.74
CA SER A 254 -9.55 -8.70 23.99
C SER A 254 -8.22 -8.55 23.25
N ALA A 255 -7.83 -7.30 23.03
CA ALA A 255 -6.58 -6.88 22.39
C ALA A 255 -5.57 -6.32 23.38
#